data_AF-A0A7S1QUD8-F1
#
_entry.id   AF-A0A7S1QUD8-F1
#
_cell.length_a   1.000
_cell.length_b   1.000
_cell.length_c   1.000
_cell.angle_alpha   90.00
_cell.angle_beta   90.00
_cell.angle_gamma   90.00
#
_symmetry.space_group_name_H-M   'P 1'
#
loop_
_entity.id
_entity.type
_entity.pdbx_description
1 polymer ?
#
loop_
_entity_poly.entity_id
_entity_poly.type
_entity_poly.pdbx_seq_one_letter_code
_entity_poly.pdbx_strand_id
1 'polypeptide(L)'
;FITRARREAGIRWVEAISQKHWAWEDVADYQKTCNAHDEMFDGAITEIEYWAHGGTNVSEMLDPIAFTKTLNPTPRLDPLAPERSRFYYASYIGWPQPGQIKNEMARELDFVYMHAFRREPCTTYVYSKARLDEMDESANLVAVTIFSSEGADFRDMEERFMGDWLAAHENHTHGGRHRG
;
A
#
# COMPACT_ATOMS: atom_id res chain seq x y z
N PHE A 1 11.73 -4.18 18.58
CA PHE A 1 10.45 -3.49 18.32
C PHE A 1 9.42 -4.46 17.73
N ILE A 2 9.69 -5.06 16.57
CA ILE A 2 8.78 -5.98 15.85
C ILE A 2 8.26 -7.11 16.73
N THR A 3 9.15 -7.83 17.44
CA THR A 3 8.78 -8.88 18.40
C THR A 3 7.73 -8.45 19.41
N ARG A 4 7.88 -7.24 19.95
CA ARG A 4 6.97 -6.68 20.96
C ARG A 4 5.62 -6.35 20.34
N ALA A 5 5.60 -5.71 19.17
CA ALA A 5 4.38 -5.42 18.44
C ALA A 5 3.57 -6.70 18.16
N ARG A 6 4.25 -7.78 17.77
CA ARG A 6 3.59 -9.06 17.52
C ARG A 6 3.07 -9.72 18.80
N ARG A 7 3.89 -9.82 19.84
CA ARG A 7 3.54 -10.55 21.07
C ARG A 7 2.53 -9.82 21.95
N GLU A 8 2.64 -8.50 22.07
CA GLU A 8 1.82 -7.72 23.00
C GLU A 8 0.58 -7.12 22.32
N ALA A 9 0.70 -6.67 21.07
CA ALA A 9 -0.40 -6.02 20.34
C ALA A 9 -1.09 -6.94 19.31
N GLY A 10 -0.61 -8.18 19.15
CA GLY A 10 -1.19 -9.13 18.21
C GLY A 10 -1.02 -8.73 16.74
N ILE A 11 -0.08 -7.82 16.44
CA ILE A 11 0.24 -7.41 15.07
C ILE A 11 0.71 -8.65 14.31
N ARG A 12 0.07 -8.93 13.17
CA ARG A 12 0.37 -10.12 12.36
C ARG A 12 1.40 -9.84 11.28
N TRP A 13 1.47 -8.58 10.83
CA TRP A 13 2.26 -8.14 9.69
C TRP A 13 3.00 -6.84 9.98
N VAL A 14 4.26 -6.81 9.59
CA VAL A 14 5.14 -5.64 9.69
C VAL A 14 5.95 -5.53 8.40
N GLU A 15 5.73 -4.47 7.64
CA GLU A 15 6.41 -4.17 6.39
C GLU A 15 7.41 -3.02 6.61
N ALA A 16 8.56 -3.09 5.95
CA ALA A 16 9.50 -1.98 5.90
C ALA A 16 9.06 -0.99 4.83
N ILE A 17 9.16 0.31 5.09
CA ILE A 17 8.70 1.36 4.19
C ILE A 17 9.86 2.32 3.91
N SER A 18 10.10 2.66 2.64
CA SER A 18 11.15 3.61 2.27
C SER A 18 10.92 4.26 0.91
N GLN A 19 11.28 5.54 0.80
CA GLN A 19 11.43 6.27 -0.47
C GLN A 19 12.87 6.27 -1.02
N LYS A 20 13.84 5.71 -0.28
CA LYS A 20 15.27 5.78 -0.59
C LYS A 20 15.84 4.40 -0.90
N HIS A 21 16.53 4.28 -2.04
CA HIS A 21 17.12 3.02 -2.49
C HIS A 21 18.10 2.41 -1.48
N TRP A 22 18.99 3.20 -0.87
CA TRP A 22 20.01 2.69 0.06
C TRP A 22 19.43 2.17 1.38
N ALA A 23 18.25 2.64 1.81
CA ALA A 23 17.62 2.14 3.03
C ALA A 23 17.19 0.67 2.89
N TRP A 24 17.06 0.16 1.66
CA TRP A 24 16.79 -1.26 1.44
C TRP A 24 17.98 -2.15 1.79
N GLU A 25 19.21 -1.64 1.71
CA GLU A 25 20.41 -2.36 2.18
C GLU A 25 20.35 -2.55 3.70
N ASP A 26 20.00 -1.51 4.45
CA ASP A 26 19.82 -1.57 5.90
C ASP A 26 18.73 -2.59 6.30
N VAL A 27 17.60 -2.62 5.56
CA VAL A 27 16.53 -3.60 5.78
C VAL A 27 17.03 -5.02 5.50
N ALA A 28 17.75 -5.22 4.41
CA ALA A 28 18.30 -6.53 4.05
C ALA A 28 19.34 -7.01 5.08
N ASP A 29 20.21 -6.13 5.57
CA ASP A 29 21.19 -6.47 6.59
C ASP A 29 20.52 -6.75 7.93
N TYR A 30 19.50 -5.97 8.31
CA TYR A 30 18.69 -6.28 9.49
C TYR A 30 18.07 -7.69 9.42
N GLN A 31 17.43 -8.04 8.29
CA GLN A 31 16.84 -9.37 8.08
C GLN A 31 17.87 -10.49 8.26
N LYS A 32 19.10 -10.31 7.74
CA LYS A 32 20.19 -11.31 7.88
C LYS A 32 20.69 -11.48 9.32
N THR A 33 20.57 -10.44 10.15
CA THR A 33 21.02 -10.47 11.56
C THR A 33 19.97 -10.98 12.53
N CYS A 34 18.71 -11.08 12.11
CA CYS A 34 17.63 -11.57 12.95
C CYS A 34 17.78 -13.07 13.23
N ASN A 35 17.68 -13.46 14.51
CA ASN A 35 17.81 -14.87 14.91
C ASN A 35 16.46 -15.58 14.99
N ALA A 36 15.37 -14.82 15.01
CA ALA A 36 14.02 -15.35 15.07
C ALA A 36 13.10 -14.69 14.03
N HIS A 37 12.20 -15.48 13.47
CA HIS A 37 11.22 -14.99 12.50
C HIS A 37 10.30 -13.91 13.06
N ASP A 38 10.04 -13.90 14.38
CA ASP A 38 9.21 -12.88 15.02
C ASP A 38 9.91 -11.51 15.15
N GLU A 39 11.19 -11.41 14.78
CA GLU A 39 11.97 -10.17 14.67
C GLU A 39 11.99 -9.58 13.25
N MET A 40 11.69 -10.40 12.23
CA MET A 40 11.86 -10.05 10.81
C MET A 40 10.67 -9.25 10.23
N PHE A 41 10.96 -8.43 9.22
CA PHE A 41 9.93 -7.83 8.36
C PHE A 41 9.30 -8.88 7.45
N ASP A 42 8.00 -8.73 7.19
CA ASP A 42 7.24 -9.62 6.29
C ASP A 42 7.34 -9.15 4.82
N GLY A 43 7.59 -7.86 4.57
CA GLY A 43 7.65 -7.29 3.23
C GLY A 43 8.23 -5.88 3.17
N ALA A 44 8.21 -5.30 1.98
CA ALA A 44 8.67 -3.96 1.67
C ALA A 44 7.62 -3.16 0.89
N ILE A 45 7.43 -1.90 1.28
CA ILE A 45 6.62 -0.92 0.56
C ILE A 45 7.52 0.21 0.07
N THR A 46 7.50 0.49 -1.23
CA THR A 46 8.12 1.72 -1.75
C THR A 46 7.18 2.93 -1.55
N GLU A 47 7.73 4.01 -1.00
CA GLU A 47 7.06 5.33 -0.95
C GLU A 47 7.29 6.14 -2.25
N ILE A 48 8.03 5.59 -3.22
CA ILE A 48 8.03 6.16 -4.56
C ILE A 48 6.71 5.74 -5.19
N GLU A 49 5.78 6.68 -5.28
CA GLU A 49 4.39 6.42 -5.66
C GLU A 49 4.17 6.68 -7.15
N TYR A 50 3.35 5.85 -7.80
CA TYR A 50 2.92 6.14 -9.17
C TYR A 50 1.74 7.12 -9.18
N TRP A 51 1.84 8.20 -9.96
CA TRP A 51 0.75 9.15 -10.19
C TRP A 51 0.54 9.37 -11.69
N ALA A 52 -0.65 9.09 -12.22
CA ALA A 52 -0.91 9.11 -13.66
C ALA A 52 -0.75 10.48 -14.33
N HIS A 53 -0.84 11.56 -13.57
CA HIS A 53 -0.90 12.92 -14.11
C HIS A 53 0.28 13.82 -13.70
N GLY A 54 1.17 13.41 -12.80
CA GLY A 54 2.01 14.42 -12.13
C GLY A 54 3.38 14.03 -11.57
N GLY A 55 3.85 12.78 -11.65
CA GLY A 55 5.06 12.44 -10.88
C GLY A 55 6.01 11.46 -11.55
N THR A 56 5.65 10.19 -11.44
CA THR A 56 6.62 9.09 -11.54
C THR A 56 6.05 8.04 -12.49
N ASN A 57 6.84 7.61 -13.47
CA ASN A 57 6.44 6.52 -14.35
C ASN A 57 6.53 5.16 -13.61
N VAL A 58 5.94 4.12 -14.19
CA VAL A 58 5.91 2.80 -13.54
C VAL A 58 7.32 2.25 -13.29
N SER A 59 8.25 2.45 -14.22
CA SER A 59 9.64 1.99 -14.06
C SER A 59 10.32 2.61 -12.83
N GLU A 60 10.20 3.92 -12.63
CA GLU A 60 10.81 4.61 -11.49
C GLU A 60 10.23 4.12 -10.15
N MET A 61 8.95 3.78 -10.11
CA MET A 61 8.30 3.14 -8.95
C MET A 61 8.82 1.71 -8.73
N LEU A 62 9.09 0.95 -9.80
CA LEU A 62 9.50 -0.45 -9.71
C LEU A 62 11.01 -0.65 -9.51
N ASP A 63 11.86 0.29 -9.89
CA ASP A 63 13.32 0.20 -9.73
C ASP A 63 13.77 -0.07 -8.28
N PRO A 64 13.22 0.61 -7.23
CA PRO A 64 13.52 0.28 -5.84
C PRO A 64 13.12 -1.15 -5.45
N ILE A 65 12.00 -1.64 -5.99
CA ILE A 65 11.51 -2.99 -5.74
C ILE A 65 12.42 -4.02 -6.40
N ALA A 66 12.81 -3.79 -7.65
CA ALA A 66 13.77 -4.61 -8.36
C ALA A 66 15.11 -4.67 -7.62
N PHE A 67 15.61 -3.52 -7.14
CA PHE A 67 16.82 -3.46 -6.32
C PHE A 67 16.67 -4.28 -5.04
N THR A 68 15.57 -4.11 -4.28
CA THR A 68 15.31 -4.86 -3.05
C THR A 68 15.28 -6.37 -3.29
N LYS A 69 14.73 -6.83 -4.42
CA LYS A 69 14.76 -8.25 -4.81
C LYS A 69 16.19 -8.78 -5.00
N THR A 70 17.12 -7.96 -5.50
CA THR A 70 18.53 -8.36 -5.64
C THR A 70 19.22 -8.59 -4.29
N LEU A 71 18.74 -7.94 -3.23
CA LEU A 71 19.26 -8.10 -1.88
C LEU A 71 18.82 -9.42 -1.23
N ASN A 72 17.86 -10.13 -1.86
CA ASN A 72 17.35 -11.43 -1.45
C ASN A 72 17.03 -11.52 0.06
N PRO A 73 16.12 -10.68 0.57
CA PRO A 73 15.77 -10.69 1.99
C PRO A 73 15.23 -12.07 2.39
N THR A 74 15.70 -12.58 3.53
CA THR A 74 15.27 -13.89 4.03
C THR A 74 13.77 -13.86 4.33
N PRO A 75 12.97 -14.76 3.72
CA PRO A 75 11.54 -14.75 3.95
C PRO A 75 11.20 -15.33 5.33
N ARG A 76 10.06 -14.92 5.86
CA ARG A 76 9.44 -15.60 6.99
C ARG A 76 8.81 -16.90 6.52
N LEU A 77 9.14 -18.02 7.17
CA LEU A 77 8.34 -19.24 7.07
C LEU A 77 7.29 -19.18 8.18
N ASP A 78 6.04 -18.88 7.84
CA ASP A 78 4.92 -19.00 8.78
C ASP A 78 4.23 -20.37 8.59
N PRO A 79 4.36 -21.32 9.53
CA PRO A 79 3.70 -22.62 9.43
C PRO A 79 2.16 -22.52 9.43
N LEU A 80 1.60 -21.41 9.93
CA LEU A 80 0.16 -21.16 9.98
C LEU A 80 -0.36 -20.36 8.77
N ALA A 81 0.55 -19.84 7.94
CA ALA A 81 0.23 -19.13 6.71
C ALA A 81 1.28 -19.47 5.61
N PRO A 82 1.32 -20.73 5.13
CA PRO A 82 2.37 -21.20 4.22
C PRO A 82 2.32 -20.54 2.83
N GLU A 83 1.18 -19.99 2.41
CA GLU A 83 1.08 -19.11 1.24
C GLU A 83 1.88 -17.81 1.40
N ARG A 84 2.39 -17.58 2.62
CA ARG A 84 3.12 -16.39 3.07
C ARG A 84 4.56 -16.66 3.45
N SER A 85 5.11 -17.73 2.89
CA SER A 85 6.48 -18.20 3.08
C SER A 85 7.54 -17.40 2.30
N ARG A 86 7.17 -16.24 1.74
CA ARG A 86 8.06 -15.36 0.96
C ARG A 86 7.97 -13.90 1.42
N PHE A 87 9.01 -13.14 1.13
CA PHE A 87 9.05 -11.70 1.37
C PHE A 87 8.21 -10.97 0.32
N TYR A 88 7.35 -10.05 0.76
CA TYR A 88 6.40 -9.36 -0.11
C TYR A 88 6.89 -8.02 -0.61
N TYR A 89 6.40 -7.63 -1.77
CA TYR A 89 6.66 -6.33 -2.38
C TYR A 89 5.37 -5.58 -2.65
N ALA A 90 5.32 -4.33 -2.20
CA ALA A 90 4.15 -3.49 -2.29
C ALA A 90 4.52 -2.07 -2.71
N SER A 91 3.53 -1.33 -3.24
CA SER A 91 3.70 0.08 -3.61
C SER A 91 2.40 0.85 -3.42
N TYR A 92 2.53 2.14 -3.14
CA TYR A 92 1.43 3.09 -3.24
C TYR A 92 1.25 3.54 -4.69
N ILE A 93 0.01 3.52 -5.16
CA ILE A 93 -0.34 3.97 -6.52
C ILE A 93 -1.53 4.91 -6.47
N GLY A 94 -1.54 5.90 -7.35
CA GLY A 94 -2.72 6.68 -7.68
C GLY A 94 -3.63 5.89 -8.62
N TRP A 95 -4.22 6.56 -9.62
CA TRP A 95 -5.07 5.89 -10.60
C TRP A 95 -4.28 5.33 -11.79
N PRO A 96 -4.06 4.02 -11.90
CA PRO A 96 -3.40 3.43 -13.06
C PRO A 96 -4.25 3.55 -14.33
N GLN A 97 -3.60 3.62 -15.48
CA GLN A 97 -4.28 3.49 -16.77
C GLN A 97 -4.79 2.05 -16.97
N PRO A 98 -5.85 1.84 -17.78
CA PRO A 98 -6.35 0.50 -18.07
C PRO A 98 -5.24 -0.44 -18.55
N GLY A 99 -5.15 -1.63 -17.95
CA GLY A 99 -4.15 -2.65 -18.28
C GLY A 99 -2.74 -2.42 -17.71
N GLN A 100 -2.41 -1.24 -17.19
CA GLN A 100 -1.09 -0.93 -16.67
C GLN A 100 -0.72 -1.80 -15.46
N ILE A 101 -1.68 -2.06 -14.57
CA ILE A 101 -1.47 -2.97 -13.44
C ILE A 101 -1.10 -4.36 -13.92
N LYS A 102 -1.93 -4.93 -14.82
CA LYS A 102 -1.78 -6.30 -15.33
C LYS A 102 -0.48 -6.48 -16.11
N ASN A 103 -0.11 -5.48 -16.91
CA ASN A 103 0.99 -5.59 -17.85
C ASN A 103 2.35 -5.21 -17.24
N GLU A 104 2.37 -4.30 -16.27
CA GLU A 104 3.62 -3.71 -15.77
C GLU A 104 3.85 -3.97 -14.28
N MET A 105 2.80 -4.03 -13.46
CA MET A 105 2.94 -4.10 -11.99
C MET A 105 2.76 -5.52 -11.43
N ALA A 106 1.81 -6.29 -11.96
CA ALA A 106 1.38 -7.58 -11.39
C ALA A 106 2.44 -8.70 -11.42
N ARG A 107 3.55 -8.51 -12.15
CA ARG A 107 4.71 -9.42 -12.12
C ARG A 107 5.72 -9.05 -11.04
N GLU A 108 5.73 -7.78 -10.65
CA GLU A 108 6.75 -7.23 -9.77
C GLU A 108 6.26 -7.03 -8.34
N LEU A 109 4.96 -6.81 -8.15
CA LEU A 109 4.34 -6.54 -6.87
C LEU A 109 3.40 -7.68 -6.46
N ASP A 110 3.26 -7.82 -5.15
CA ASP A 110 2.29 -8.70 -4.50
C ASP A 110 1.08 -7.92 -4.01
N PHE A 111 1.31 -6.67 -3.59
CA PHE A 111 0.27 -5.75 -3.17
C PHE A 111 0.38 -4.39 -3.86
N VAL A 112 -0.77 -3.77 -4.12
CA VAL A 112 -0.85 -2.35 -4.47
C VAL A 112 -1.82 -1.64 -3.53
N TYR A 113 -1.35 -0.55 -2.96
CA TYR A 113 -2.12 0.33 -2.09
C TYR A 113 -2.60 1.51 -2.93
N MET A 114 -3.83 1.44 -3.43
CA MET A 114 -4.40 2.40 -4.37
C MET A 114 -5.03 3.58 -3.63
N HIS A 115 -4.38 4.74 -3.69
CA HIS A 115 -4.90 5.99 -3.18
C HIS A 115 -6.19 6.37 -3.91
N ALA A 116 -7.24 6.58 -3.13
CA ALA A 116 -8.55 6.93 -3.64
C ALA A 116 -8.77 8.45 -3.50
N PHE A 117 -8.75 9.15 -4.62
CA PHE A 117 -8.89 10.62 -4.70
C PHE A 117 -9.66 10.98 -5.96
N ARG A 118 -10.58 11.95 -5.89
CA ARG A 118 -11.34 12.43 -7.06
C ARG A 118 -11.67 13.90 -6.84
N ARG A 119 -12.02 14.61 -7.93
CA ARG A 119 -12.56 15.97 -7.82
C ARG A 119 -13.85 16.01 -6.99
N GLU A 120 -14.69 14.98 -7.13
CA GLU A 120 -15.93 14.79 -6.37
C GLU A 120 -15.79 13.58 -5.44
N PRO A 121 -15.48 13.80 -4.14
CA PRO A 121 -15.24 12.76 -3.15
C PRO A 121 -16.31 11.66 -3.05
N CYS A 122 -17.58 12.00 -3.25
CA CYS A 122 -18.68 11.03 -3.18
C CYS A 122 -18.65 9.98 -4.31
N THR A 123 -17.94 10.25 -5.40
CA THR A 123 -17.83 9.32 -6.55
C THR A 123 -16.66 8.34 -6.42
N THR A 124 -15.78 8.55 -5.44
CA THR A 124 -14.53 7.80 -5.28
C THR A 124 -14.76 6.29 -5.19
N TYR A 125 -15.74 5.83 -4.40
CA TYR A 125 -16.01 4.40 -4.23
C TYR A 125 -16.33 3.67 -5.55
N VAL A 126 -17.23 4.24 -6.36
CA VAL A 126 -17.64 3.64 -7.65
C VAL A 126 -16.44 3.55 -8.59
N TYR A 127 -15.59 4.57 -8.58
CA TYR A 127 -14.38 4.59 -9.40
C TYR A 127 -13.33 3.59 -8.92
N SER A 128 -13.06 3.53 -7.61
CA SER A 128 -12.20 2.50 -7.01
C SER A 128 -12.66 1.10 -7.40
N LYS A 129 -13.97 0.83 -7.30
CA LYS A 129 -14.53 -0.47 -7.65
C LYS A 129 -14.26 -0.85 -9.10
N ALA A 130 -14.50 0.06 -10.05
CA ALA A 130 -14.25 -0.21 -11.47
C ALA A 130 -12.78 -0.57 -11.74
N ARG A 131 -11.84 0.08 -11.04
CA ARG A 131 -10.40 -0.22 -11.17
C ARG A 131 -10.00 -1.52 -10.49
N LEU A 132 -10.59 -1.85 -9.35
CA LEU A 132 -10.40 -3.15 -8.70
C LEU A 132 -10.94 -4.30 -9.56
N ASP A 133 -12.09 -4.11 -10.21
CA ASP A 133 -12.68 -5.11 -11.10
C ASP A 133 -11.75 -5.37 -12.32
N GLU A 134 -11.02 -4.36 -12.82
CA GLU A 134 -9.96 -4.55 -13.84
C GLU A 134 -8.73 -5.31 -13.31
N MET A 135 -8.47 -5.26 -11.99
CA MET A 135 -7.33 -5.91 -11.33
C MET A 135 -7.59 -7.37 -11.00
N ASP A 136 -8.85 -7.75 -10.74
CA ASP A 136 -9.26 -9.12 -10.36
C ASP A 136 -8.92 -10.16 -11.45
N GLU A 137 -8.60 -9.70 -12.67
CA GLU A 137 -8.06 -10.53 -13.74
C GLU A 137 -6.56 -10.92 -13.59
N SER A 138 -5.86 -10.37 -12.59
CA SER A 138 -4.42 -10.57 -12.37
C SER A 138 -4.20 -11.47 -11.14
N ALA A 139 -4.12 -12.79 -11.36
CA ALA A 139 -4.19 -13.83 -10.33
C ALA A 139 -3.16 -13.76 -9.17
N ASN A 140 -2.17 -12.87 -9.24
CA ASN A 140 -1.04 -12.80 -8.28
C ASN A 140 -0.90 -11.45 -7.56
N LEU A 141 -1.77 -10.48 -7.84
CA LEU A 141 -1.68 -9.13 -7.25
C LEU A 141 -2.91 -8.84 -6.39
N VAL A 142 -2.70 -8.42 -5.16
CA VAL A 142 -3.76 -7.96 -4.25
C VAL A 142 -3.83 -6.44 -4.28
N ALA A 143 -4.99 -5.90 -4.59
CA ALA A 143 -5.22 -4.46 -4.55
C ALA A 143 -6.03 -4.05 -3.32
N VAL A 144 -5.51 -3.07 -2.59
CA VAL A 144 -6.14 -2.48 -1.41
C VAL A 144 -6.39 -1.01 -1.69
N THR A 145 -7.66 -0.60 -1.72
CA THR A 145 -7.99 0.82 -1.84
C THR A 145 -7.78 1.54 -0.50
N ILE A 146 -7.04 2.64 -0.52
CA ILE A 146 -6.80 3.49 0.65
C ILE A 146 -7.57 4.80 0.50
N PHE A 147 -8.40 5.09 1.48
CA PHE A 147 -9.13 6.34 1.61
C PHE A 147 -8.33 7.26 2.53
N SER A 148 -7.67 8.29 1.98
CA SER A 148 -6.94 9.26 2.79
C SER A 148 -7.88 10.29 3.41
N SER A 149 -7.67 10.56 4.70
CA SER A 149 -8.32 11.65 5.45
C SER A 149 -7.59 12.99 5.29
N GLU A 150 -6.58 13.06 4.43
CA GLU A 150 -5.89 14.30 4.12
C GLU A 150 -6.83 15.29 3.41
N GLY A 151 -6.68 16.58 3.73
CA GLY A 151 -7.49 17.67 3.19
C GLY A 151 -7.05 18.12 1.79
N ALA A 152 -7.67 19.18 1.26
CA ALA A 152 -7.44 19.66 -0.11
C ALA A 152 -6.00 20.09 -0.46
N ASP A 153 -5.14 20.27 0.53
CA ASP A 153 -3.71 20.57 0.33
C ASP A 153 -2.94 19.36 -0.22
N PHE A 154 -3.49 18.16 -0.06
CA PHE A 154 -2.97 16.92 -0.61
C PHE A 154 -3.83 16.51 -1.82
N ARG A 155 -3.30 16.71 -3.02
CA ARG A 155 -4.03 16.53 -4.28
C ARG A 155 -3.11 16.17 -5.44
N ASP A 156 -3.66 15.43 -6.41
CA ASP A 156 -3.07 15.29 -7.74
C ASP A 156 -3.90 16.13 -8.71
N MET A 157 -3.30 17.22 -9.21
CA MET A 157 -3.98 18.20 -10.06
C MET A 157 -5.27 18.75 -9.42
N GLU A 158 -6.44 18.41 -9.99
CA GLU A 158 -7.76 18.84 -9.50
C GLU A 158 -8.44 17.79 -8.63
N GLU A 159 -7.85 16.59 -8.50
CA GLU A 159 -8.40 15.49 -7.74
C GLU A 159 -7.88 15.54 -6.30
N ARG A 160 -8.79 15.48 -5.32
CA ARG A 160 -8.48 15.72 -3.90
C ARG A 160 -8.72 14.46 -3.08
N PHE A 161 -7.97 14.32 -2.00
CA PHE A 161 -8.33 13.39 -0.94
C PHE A 161 -9.59 13.83 -0.20
N MET A 162 -10.14 12.92 0.60
CA MET A 162 -11.50 13.02 1.11
C MET A 162 -11.60 13.73 2.46
N GLY A 163 -10.49 14.20 3.04
CA GLY A 163 -10.46 14.78 4.38
C GLY A 163 -11.49 15.89 4.60
N ASP A 164 -11.52 16.89 3.72
CA ASP A 164 -12.45 18.02 3.83
C ASP A 164 -13.91 17.57 3.70
N TRP A 165 -14.17 16.60 2.82
CA TRP A 165 -15.51 16.06 2.63
C TRP A 165 -15.97 15.24 3.84
N LEU A 166 -15.09 14.39 4.39
CA LEU A 166 -15.34 13.61 5.59
C LEU A 166 -15.65 14.55 6.77
N ALA A 167 -14.86 15.61 6.95
CA ALA A 167 -15.08 16.62 7.99
C ALA A 167 -16.44 17.33 7.83
N ALA A 168 -16.81 17.69 6.60
CA ALA A 168 -18.11 18.33 6.33
C ALA A 168 -19.31 17.40 6.58
N HIS A 169 -19.13 16.08 6.55
CA HIS A 169 -20.20 15.08 6.66
C HIS A 169 -20.18 14.28 7.97
N GLU A 170 -19.27 14.58 8.89
CA GLU A 170 -19.15 13.94 10.21
C GLU A 170 -20.45 14.03 11.03
N ASN A 171 -21.24 15.10 10.85
CA ASN A 171 -22.44 15.37 11.63
C ASN A 171 -23.71 14.61 11.19
N HIS A 172 -23.66 13.80 10.14
CA HIS A 172 -24.86 13.09 9.65
C HIS A 172 -25.22 11.83 10.45
N THR A 173 -24.38 11.38 11.38
CA THR A 173 -24.60 10.16 12.18
C THR A 173 -24.94 10.39 13.65
N HIS A 174 -24.97 11.65 14.14
CA HIS A 174 -25.23 11.95 15.56
C HIS A 174 -26.49 12.80 15.83
N GLY A 175 -27.26 13.17 14.81
CA GLY A 175 -28.49 13.98 14.94
C GLY A 175 -29.77 13.24 15.37
N GLY A 176 -29.68 12.02 15.91
CA GLY A 176 -30.83 11.11 16.11
C GLY A 176 -31.21 10.76 17.54
N ARG A 177 -30.75 11.51 18.56
CA ARG A 177 -31.24 11.35 19.95
C ARG A 177 -31.53 12.70 20.59
N HIS A 178 -32.55 13.39 20.08
CA HIS A 178 -33.30 14.31 20.92
C HIS A 178 -34.28 13.52 21.78
N ARG A 179 -33.94 13.41 23.06
CA ARG A 179 -34.92 13.18 24.13
C ARG A 179 -35.80 14.43 24.25
N GLY A 180 -37.11 14.21 24.30
CA GLY A 180 -38.15 15.17 24.63
C GLY A 180 -39.45 14.40 24.78
#